data_AF-A0A3S2UWQ8-F1
#
_entry.id   AF-A0A3S2UWQ8-F1
#
_cell.length_a   1.000
_cell.length_b   1.000
_cell.length_c   1.000
_cell.angle_alpha   90.00
_cell.angle_beta   90.00
_cell.angle_gamma   90.00
#
_symmetry.space_group_name_H-M   'P 1'
#
loop_
_entity.id
_entity.type
_entity.pdbx_description
1 polymer ?
#
loop_
_entity_poly.entity_id
_entity_poly.type
_entity_poly.pdbx_seq_one_letter_code
_entity_poly.pdbx_strand_id
1 'polypeptide(L)'
;MPKSPAVKGIIELDAEEQRRFYADLTASFYLIFGCQFSRVEDFRMLFQNLRRDLNDYRATLDAILSDIAPDYGLTWRDFTWIRENRWKKCAVCGRIYLDYSNGKSKTCYLDEYLRFSLQSREFINNIDYRGKSKSLCSAKYTAWKKRGRTGPINFIMFRKGEFI
;
A
#
# COMPACT_ATOMS: atom_id res chain seq x y z
N MET A 1 -17.99 12.30 -0.98
CA MET A 1 -17.08 11.14 -1.15
C MET A 1 -15.99 11.21 -0.09
N PRO A 2 -15.61 10.12 0.62
CA PRO A 2 -14.52 10.22 1.57
C PRO A 2 -13.22 10.52 0.81
N LYS A 3 -12.55 11.62 1.21
CA LYS A 3 -11.22 11.96 0.73
C LYS A 3 -10.22 10.93 1.28
N SER A 4 -9.10 10.73 0.58
CA SER A 4 -8.00 9.92 1.15
C SER A 4 -7.57 10.60 2.47
N PRO A 5 -7.19 9.83 3.50
CA PRO A 5 -6.64 10.43 4.71
C PRO A 5 -5.44 11.30 4.33
N ALA A 6 -5.44 12.54 4.82
CA ALA A 6 -4.33 13.46 4.67
C ALA A 6 -3.57 13.48 6.00
N VAL A 7 -2.40 12.86 6.01
CA VAL A 7 -1.48 12.84 7.14
C VAL A 7 -0.42 13.90 6.87
N LYS A 8 -0.32 14.90 7.74
CA LYS A 8 0.70 15.96 7.65
C LYS A 8 2.09 15.30 7.73
N GLY A 9 3.05 15.77 6.94
CA GLY A 9 4.37 15.15 6.81
C GLY A 9 4.42 13.99 5.80
N ILE A 10 3.37 13.19 5.65
CA ILE A 10 3.31 12.15 4.61
C ILE A 10 2.80 12.71 3.28
N ILE A 11 1.80 13.59 3.29
CA ILE A 11 1.21 14.12 2.05
C ILE A 11 2.17 15.01 1.23
N GLU A 12 3.20 15.54 1.88
CA GLU A 12 4.23 16.39 1.28
C GLU A 12 5.34 15.58 0.60
N LEU A 13 5.43 14.29 0.92
CA LEU A 13 6.39 13.37 0.29
C LEU A 13 6.01 13.07 -1.15
N ASP A 14 7.01 12.63 -1.91
CA ASP A 14 6.74 12.14 -3.25
C ASP A 14 5.89 10.85 -3.24
N ALA A 15 5.33 10.51 -4.40
CA ALA A 15 4.37 9.41 -4.51
C ALA A 15 4.98 8.02 -4.20
N GLU A 16 6.29 7.84 -4.43
CA GLU A 16 7.00 6.60 -4.12
C GLU A 16 7.36 6.51 -2.65
N GLU A 17 7.78 7.62 -2.04
CA GLU A 17 8.03 7.73 -0.60
C GLU A 17 6.75 7.46 0.20
N GLN A 18 5.63 8.06 -0.20
CA GLN A 18 4.32 7.76 0.39
C GLN A 18 4.00 6.26 0.28
N ARG A 19 4.20 5.67 -0.91
CA ARG A 19 3.94 4.25 -1.14
C ARG A 19 4.79 3.38 -0.22
N ARG A 20 6.08 3.71 -0.09
CA ARG A 20 7.05 2.98 0.73
C ARG A 20 6.67 3.05 2.21
N PHE A 21 6.39 4.24 2.72
CA PHE A 21 5.90 4.43 4.09
C PHE A 21 4.71 3.51 4.43
N TYR A 22 3.67 3.51 3.58
CA TYR A 22 2.50 2.67 3.85
C TYR A 22 2.76 1.17 3.64
N ALA A 23 3.75 0.81 2.81
CA ALA A 23 4.16 -0.58 2.62
C ALA A 23 4.89 -1.09 3.87
N ASP A 24 5.78 -0.27 4.43
CA ASP A 24 6.52 -0.57 5.66
C ASP A 24 5.56 -0.62 6.86
N LEU A 25 4.65 0.35 6.98
CA LEU A 25 3.57 0.30 7.99
C LEU A 25 2.74 -0.98 7.90
N THR A 26 2.37 -1.39 6.67
CA THR A 26 1.67 -2.66 6.46
C THR A 26 2.52 -3.84 6.94
N ALA A 27 3.80 -3.87 6.59
CA ALA A 27 4.72 -4.94 6.94
C ALA A 27 4.92 -5.07 8.46
N SER A 28 5.05 -3.97 9.19
CA SER A 28 5.20 -4.00 10.65
C SER A 28 3.99 -4.64 11.34
N PHE A 29 2.76 -4.37 10.87
CA PHE A 29 1.58 -5.06 11.40
C PHE A 29 1.56 -6.57 11.06
N TYR A 30 2.11 -6.99 9.92
CA TYR A 30 2.29 -8.41 9.64
C TYR A 30 3.28 -9.09 10.58
N LEU A 31 4.37 -8.41 10.92
CA LEU A 31 5.34 -8.94 11.88
C LEU A 31 4.72 -9.14 13.26
N ILE A 32 3.85 -8.22 13.68
CA ILE A 32 3.13 -8.30 14.97
C ILE A 32 2.08 -9.42 14.96
N PHE A 33 1.27 -9.54 13.92
CA PHE A 33 0.15 -10.49 13.89
C PHE A 33 0.51 -11.89 13.34
N GLY A 34 1.68 -12.05 12.73
CA GLY A 34 2.13 -13.28 12.08
C GLY A 34 1.96 -13.23 10.56
N CYS A 35 2.95 -13.73 9.81
CA CYS A 35 3.09 -13.46 8.38
C CYS A 35 2.11 -14.21 7.45
N GLN A 36 1.17 -15.01 7.97
CA GLN A 36 0.35 -15.93 7.16
C GLN A 36 -1.14 -15.82 7.46
N PHE A 37 -1.85 -15.06 6.64
CA PHE A 37 -3.30 -14.96 6.66
C PHE A 37 -3.91 -15.44 5.36
N SER A 38 -4.74 -16.48 5.42
CA SER A 38 -5.51 -16.96 4.27
C SER A 38 -6.77 -16.11 4.03
N ARG A 39 -7.35 -15.53 5.09
CA ARG A 39 -8.54 -14.67 5.05
C ARG A 39 -8.24 -13.28 5.63
N VAL A 40 -8.89 -12.26 5.09
CA VAL A 40 -8.71 -10.88 5.59
C VAL A 40 -9.45 -10.67 6.89
N GLU A 41 -10.52 -11.42 7.11
CA GLU A 41 -11.32 -11.39 8.32
C GLU A 41 -10.50 -11.75 9.56
N ASP A 42 -9.60 -12.73 9.44
CA ASP A 42 -8.72 -13.16 10.54
C ASP A 42 -7.76 -12.04 10.95
N PHE A 43 -7.13 -11.38 9.98
CA PHE A 43 -6.27 -10.21 10.22
C PHE A 43 -7.06 -9.06 10.85
N ARG A 44 -8.27 -8.79 10.34
CA ARG A 44 -9.14 -7.73 10.88
C ARG A 44 -9.53 -7.98 12.32
N MET A 45 -9.82 -9.23 12.67
CA MET A 45 -10.15 -9.63 14.04
C MET A 45 -8.96 -9.39 14.97
N LEU A 46 -7.74 -9.79 14.59
CA LEU A 46 -6.53 -9.51 15.37
C LEU A 46 -6.28 -8.00 15.53
N PHE A 47 -6.40 -7.24 14.45
CA PHE A 47 -6.29 -5.79 14.49
C PHE A 47 -7.36 -5.14 15.40
N GLN A 48 -8.58 -5.65 15.37
CA GLN A 48 -9.67 -5.18 16.22
C GLN A 48 -9.39 -5.51 17.69
N ASN A 49 -8.86 -6.70 17.99
CA ASN A 49 -8.47 -7.09 19.34
C ASN A 49 -7.36 -6.19 19.89
N LEU A 50 -6.31 -5.90 19.11
CA LEU A 50 -5.28 -4.91 19.47
C LEU A 50 -5.91 -3.55 19.79
N ARG A 51 -6.88 -3.10 18.97
CA ARG A 51 -7.58 -1.83 19.17
C ARG A 51 -8.52 -1.77 20.37
N ARG A 52 -8.86 -2.89 21.02
CA ARG A 52 -9.72 -2.88 22.22
C ARG A 52 -8.99 -2.27 23.42
N ASP A 53 -7.70 -2.54 23.55
CA ASP A 53 -6.83 -1.82 24.48
C ASP A 53 -6.24 -0.60 23.77
N LEU A 54 -6.79 0.57 24.05
CA LEU A 54 -6.34 1.81 23.42
C LEU A 54 -4.91 2.18 23.81
N ASN A 55 -4.43 1.79 24.99
CA ASN A 55 -3.07 2.12 25.41
C ASN A 55 -2.08 1.24 24.65
N ASP A 56 -2.37 -0.06 24.55
CA ASP A 56 -1.54 -1.00 23.79
C ASP A 56 -1.50 -0.67 22.29
N TYR A 57 -2.66 -0.37 21.69
CA TYR A 57 -2.72 0.07 20.29
C TYR A 57 -1.90 1.34 20.03
N ARG A 58 -2.00 2.34 20.91
CA ARG A 58 -1.26 3.60 20.77
C ARG A 58 0.25 3.36 20.88
N ALA A 59 0.67 2.64 21.91
CA ALA A 59 2.08 2.30 22.12
C ALA A 59 2.64 1.48 20.94
N THR A 60 1.89 0.49 20.47
CA THR A 60 2.26 -0.32 19.31
C THR A 60 2.41 0.54 18.05
N LEU A 61 1.44 1.41 17.76
CA LEU A 61 1.50 2.25 16.57
C LEU A 61 2.63 3.29 16.65
N ASP A 62 2.82 3.94 17.80
CA ASP A 62 3.93 4.87 18.01
C ASP A 62 5.30 4.17 17.86
N ALA A 63 5.42 2.93 18.35
CA ALA A 63 6.63 2.13 18.18
C ALA A 63 6.91 1.82 16.70
N ILE A 64 5.88 1.40 15.94
CA ILE A 64 6.02 1.19 14.49
C ILE A 64 6.44 2.49 13.80
N LEU A 65 5.80 3.61 14.10
CA LEU A 65 6.10 4.90 13.47
C LEU A 65 7.52 5.38 13.78
N SER A 66 7.99 5.16 15.00
CA SER A 66 9.37 5.48 15.41
C SER A 66 10.41 4.64 14.69
N ASP A 67 10.06 3.41 14.27
CA ASP A 67 10.94 2.51 13.52
C ASP A 67 10.96 2.87 12.03
N ILE A 68 9.80 3.03 11.39
CA ILE A 68 9.71 3.22 9.92
C ILE A 68 9.87 4.67 9.47
N ALA A 69 9.66 5.64 10.37
CA ALA A 69 9.64 7.06 10.05
C ALA A 69 10.05 7.96 11.24
N PRO A 70 11.22 7.73 11.87
CA PRO A 70 11.66 8.46 13.07
C PRO A 70 11.71 9.97 12.89
N ASP A 71 12.10 10.44 11.71
CA ASP A 71 12.35 11.87 11.45
C ASP A 71 11.08 12.69 11.14
N TYR A 72 9.92 12.04 11.10
CA TYR A 72 8.66 12.68 10.68
C TYR A 72 7.81 13.20 11.84
N GLY A 73 8.17 12.91 13.08
CA GLY A 73 7.41 13.33 14.27
C GLY A 73 5.97 12.80 14.30
N LEU A 74 5.72 11.66 13.63
CA LEU A 74 4.40 11.06 13.51
C LEU A 74 4.00 10.33 14.78
N THR A 75 2.72 10.39 15.12
CA THR A 75 2.15 9.67 16.26
C THR A 75 0.86 8.96 15.88
N TRP A 76 0.34 8.11 16.75
CA TRP A 76 -0.95 7.43 16.58
C TRP A 76 -2.11 8.39 16.27
N ARG A 77 -2.01 9.66 16.70
CA ARG A 77 -3.03 10.69 16.50
C ARG A 77 -3.24 10.99 15.01
N ASP A 78 -2.16 10.93 14.23
CA ASP A 78 -2.18 11.16 12.79
C ASP A 78 -2.89 10.04 12.02
N PHE A 79 -3.04 8.88 12.66
CA PHE A 79 -3.55 7.64 12.07
C PHE A 79 -4.85 7.15 12.72
N THR A 80 -5.63 8.04 13.33
CA THR A 80 -6.96 7.73 13.90
C THR A 80 -7.96 7.15 12.89
N TRP A 81 -7.71 7.34 11.59
CA TRP A 81 -8.50 6.81 10.48
C TRP A 81 -8.26 5.32 10.18
N ILE A 82 -7.15 4.73 10.67
CA ILE A 82 -6.86 3.30 10.48
C ILE A 82 -7.89 2.50 11.29
N ARG A 83 -8.76 1.79 10.57
CA ARG A 83 -9.82 0.94 11.14
C ARG A 83 -9.76 -0.43 10.48
N GLU A 84 -10.42 -1.42 11.07
CA GLU A 84 -10.47 -2.80 10.54
C GLU A 84 -10.85 -2.85 9.04
N ASN A 85 -11.80 -2.01 8.61
CA ASN A 85 -12.29 -1.98 7.23
C ASN A 85 -11.27 -1.41 6.22
N ARG A 86 -10.20 -0.77 6.70
CA ARG A 86 -9.08 -0.30 5.87
C ARG A 86 -8.15 -1.43 5.47
N TRP A 87 -8.08 -2.50 6.25
CA TRP A 87 -7.33 -3.70 5.87
C TRP A 87 -8.06 -4.46 4.78
N LYS A 88 -7.39 -4.76 3.67
CA LYS A 88 -7.99 -5.39 2.49
C LYS A 88 -7.10 -6.47 1.92
N LYS A 89 -7.71 -7.48 1.31
CA LYS A 89 -7.00 -8.48 0.49
C LYS A 89 -6.85 -7.99 -0.94
N CYS A 90 -5.63 -8.05 -1.49
CA CYS A 90 -5.38 -7.71 -2.88
C CYS A 90 -6.01 -8.75 -3.82
N ALA A 91 -6.77 -8.28 -4.81
CA ALA A 91 -7.38 -9.15 -5.82
C ALA A 91 -6.39 -9.80 -6.80
N VAL A 92 -5.11 -9.38 -6.81
CA VAL A 92 -4.08 -9.88 -7.73
C VAL A 92 -3.12 -10.84 -7.04
N CYS A 93 -2.51 -10.41 -5.93
CA CYS A 93 -1.49 -11.22 -5.25
C CYS A 93 -1.99 -11.88 -3.96
N GLY A 94 -3.24 -11.65 -3.56
CA GLY A 94 -3.82 -12.23 -2.34
C GLY A 94 -3.29 -11.66 -1.01
N ARG A 95 -2.26 -10.81 -1.02
CA ARG A 95 -1.73 -10.20 0.22
C ARG A 95 -2.72 -9.19 0.82
N ILE A 96 -2.82 -9.19 2.14
CA ILE A 96 -3.50 -8.16 2.92
C ILE A 96 -2.65 -6.87 2.91
N TYR A 97 -3.30 -5.71 2.86
CA TYR A 97 -2.66 -4.41 2.88
C TYR A 97 -3.56 -3.35 3.53
N LEU A 98 -2.96 -2.27 4.02
CA LEU A 98 -3.68 -1.12 4.55
C LEU A 98 -4.12 -0.17 3.42
N ASP A 99 -5.42 -0.02 3.15
CA ASP A 99 -5.90 0.92 2.13
C ASP A 99 -5.91 2.38 2.63
N TYR A 100 -4.80 3.09 2.37
CA TYR A 100 -4.62 4.52 2.64
C TYR A 100 -5.25 5.45 1.59
N SER A 101 -6.08 4.91 0.68
CA SER A 101 -6.81 5.73 -0.31
C SER A 101 -8.22 6.08 0.19
N ASN A 102 -9.17 6.27 -0.73
CA ASN A 102 -10.57 6.56 -0.44
C ASN A 102 -11.39 5.32 0.01
N GLY A 103 -10.72 4.21 0.36
CA GLY A 103 -11.39 2.99 0.78
C GLY A 103 -11.99 2.18 -0.37
N LYS A 104 -11.72 2.52 -1.63
CA LYS A 104 -12.22 1.77 -2.81
C LYS A 104 -11.14 0.96 -3.54
N SER A 105 -9.91 0.95 -3.03
CA SER A 105 -8.84 0.19 -3.67
C SER A 105 -9.15 -1.32 -3.70
N LYS A 106 -8.78 -1.97 -4.81
CA LYS A 106 -8.86 -3.43 -5.04
C LYS A 106 -7.48 -4.09 -5.13
N THR A 107 -6.42 -3.29 -5.22
CA THR A 107 -5.05 -3.76 -5.42
C THR A 107 -4.13 -3.15 -4.38
N CYS A 108 -3.20 -3.94 -3.87
CA CYS A 108 -2.18 -3.45 -2.96
C CYS A 108 -1.13 -2.61 -3.69
N TYR A 109 -0.38 -1.83 -2.93
CA TYR A 109 0.72 -0.99 -3.40
C TYR A 109 2.11 -1.52 -2.98
N LEU A 110 2.15 -2.71 -2.41
CA LEU A 110 3.33 -3.29 -1.76
C LEU A 110 4.51 -3.50 -2.72
N ASP A 111 4.25 -3.95 -3.95
CA ASP A 111 5.32 -4.12 -4.93
C ASP A 111 5.45 -2.88 -5.81
N GLU A 112 6.63 -2.27 -5.75
CA GLU A 112 7.11 -1.35 -6.78
C GLU A 112 7.24 -2.09 -8.11
N TYR A 113 7.10 -1.35 -9.20
CA TYR A 113 7.47 -1.86 -10.51
C TYR A 113 8.05 -0.74 -11.36
N LEU A 114 8.84 -1.09 -12.36
CA LEU A 114 9.30 -0.20 -13.41
C LEU A 114 8.67 -0.60 -14.74
N ARG A 115 8.39 0.40 -15.59
CA ARG A 115 7.93 0.19 -16.96
C ARG A 115 9.00 0.69 -17.90
N PHE A 116 9.41 -0.16 -18.83
CA PHE A 116 10.29 0.23 -19.91
C PHE A 116 9.50 0.27 -21.22
N SER A 117 9.60 1.39 -21.94
CA SER A 117 8.99 1.59 -23.25
C SER A 117 9.88 1.04 -24.35
N LEU A 118 9.39 0.09 -25.15
CA LEU A 118 10.15 -0.41 -26.30
C LEU A 118 10.21 0.61 -27.46
N GLN A 119 9.25 1.54 -27.53
CA GLN A 119 9.21 2.57 -28.57
C GLN A 119 10.16 3.72 -28.28
N SER A 120 10.12 4.29 -27.07
CA SER A 120 10.97 5.40 -26.69
C SER A 120 12.31 4.97 -26.07
N ARG A 121 12.49 3.69 -25.75
CA ARG A 121 13.66 3.14 -25.04
C ARG A 121 13.93 3.81 -23.69
N GLU A 122 12.87 4.26 -23.02
CA GLU A 122 12.95 4.98 -21.75
C GLU A 122 12.11 4.32 -20.67
N PHE A 123 12.50 4.55 -19.40
CA PHE A 123 11.68 4.20 -18.26
C PHE A 123 10.52 5.18 -18.13
N ILE A 124 9.30 4.65 -18.03
CA ILE A 124 8.08 5.43 -17.88
C ILE A 124 7.83 5.64 -16.39
N ASN A 125 7.58 6.90 -16.00
CA ASN A 125 7.19 7.23 -14.64
C ASN A 125 5.92 6.47 -14.22
N ASN A 126 5.93 5.90 -13.02
CA ASN A 126 4.82 5.14 -12.47
C ASN A 126 3.79 5.96 -11.72
N ILE A 127 4.01 7.27 -11.63
CA ILE A 127 3.02 8.20 -11.10
C ILE A 127 1.84 8.33 -12.08
N ASP A 128 0.63 8.13 -11.58
CA ASP A 128 -0.60 8.36 -12.34
C ASP A 128 -0.97 9.85 -12.38
N TYR A 129 -1.96 10.22 -13.19
CA TYR A 129 -2.44 11.60 -13.32
C TYR A 129 -2.98 12.22 -12.01
N ARG A 130 -3.13 11.42 -10.95
CA ARG A 130 -3.57 11.86 -9.63
C ARG A 130 -2.40 11.97 -8.64
N GLY A 131 -1.16 11.88 -9.13
CA GLY A 131 0.04 11.95 -8.30
C GLY A 131 0.29 10.69 -7.46
N LYS A 132 -0.27 9.53 -7.84
CA LYS A 132 -0.07 8.27 -7.09
C LYS A 132 0.85 7.32 -7.81
N SER A 133 1.81 6.76 -7.08
CA SER A 133 2.62 5.66 -7.59
C SER A 133 1.72 4.46 -7.91
N LYS A 134 1.80 3.98 -9.15
CA LYS A 134 1.21 2.71 -9.52
C LYS A 134 2.08 1.59 -8.95
N SER A 135 1.42 0.53 -8.52
CA SER A 135 2.07 -0.73 -8.14
C SER A 135 1.95 -1.78 -9.22
N LEU A 136 2.77 -2.84 -9.12
CA LEU A 136 2.70 -4.00 -10.01
C LEU A 136 1.28 -4.59 -10.06
N CYS A 137 0.65 -4.72 -8.89
CA CYS A 137 -0.70 -5.27 -8.77
C CYS A 137 -1.74 -4.34 -9.41
N SER A 138 -1.61 -3.02 -9.26
CA SER A 138 -2.49 -2.05 -9.92
C SER A 138 -2.36 -2.13 -11.44
N ALA A 139 -1.13 -2.28 -11.95
CA ALA A 139 -0.86 -2.44 -13.37
C ALA A 139 -1.45 -3.73 -13.93
N LYS A 140 -1.20 -4.88 -13.28
CA LYS A 140 -1.76 -6.19 -13.63
C LYS A 140 -3.30 -6.16 -13.63
N TYR A 141 -3.90 -5.58 -12.60
CA TYR A 141 -5.36 -5.47 -12.50
C TYR A 141 -5.97 -4.56 -13.56
N THR A 142 -5.34 -3.43 -13.84
CA THR A 142 -5.79 -2.51 -14.89
C THR A 142 -5.67 -3.16 -16.27
N ALA A 143 -4.56 -3.88 -16.52
CA ALA A 143 -4.39 -4.65 -17.74
C ALA A 143 -5.48 -5.72 -17.86
N TRP A 144 -5.75 -6.51 -16.81
CA TRP A 144 -6.83 -7.49 -16.79
C TRP A 144 -8.21 -6.86 -17.07
N LYS A 145 -8.56 -5.76 -16.37
CA LYS A 145 -9.83 -5.04 -16.59
C LYS A 145 -9.99 -4.50 -17.99
N LYS A 146 -8.93 -3.92 -18.57
CA LYS A 146 -8.94 -3.40 -19.95
C LYS A 146 -9.02 -4.55 -20.98
N ARG A 147 -8.32 -5.66 -20.70
CA ARG A 147 -8.14 -6.78 -21.65
C ARG A 147 -9.27 -7.79 -21.67
N GLY A 148 -10.38 -7.54 -20.98
CA GLY A 148 -11.63 -8.25 -21.29
C GLY A 148 -12.14 -8.04 -22.72
N ARG A 149 -11.51 -7.19 -23.58
CA ARG A 149 -12.02 -6.86 -24.93
C ARG A 149 -11.04 -6.47 -26.05
N THR A 150 -9.73 -6.23 -25.88
CA THR A 150 -8.84 -5.94 -27.04
C THR A 150 -7.33 -6.02 -26.70
N GLY A 151 -6.59 -6.89 -27.41
CA GLY A 151 -5.20 -6.73 -27.87
C GLY A 151 -4.01 -6.76 -26.87
N PRO A 152 -2.79 -7.15 -27.33
CA PRO A 152 -1.57 -7.14 -26.52
C PRO A 152 -1.07 -5.72 -26.23
N ILE A 153 -0.34 -5.54 -25.11
CA ILE A 153 0.40 -4.31 -24.83
C ILE A 153 1.90 -4.62 -24.81
N ASN A 154 2.68 -3.86 -25.57
CA ASN A 154 4.12 -4.01 -25.73
C ASN A 154 4.91 -3.29 -24.63
N PHE A 155 4.81 -3.74 -23.38
CA PHE A 155 5.76 -3.33 -22.34
C PHE A 155 6.17 -4.49 -21.46
N ILE A 156 7.43 -4.48 -21.03
CA ILE A 156 7.99 -5.41 -20.06
C ILE A 156 7.85 -4.77 -18.68
N MET A 157 7.39 -5.55 -17.70
CA MET A 157 7.25 -5.12 -16.31
C MET A 157 8.39 -5.73 -15.49
N PHE A 158 9.11 -4.89 -14.75
CA PHE A 158 10.18 -5.33 -13.86
C PHE A 158 9.77 -5.08 -12.41
N ARG A 159 9.99 -6.06 -11.53
CA ARG A 159 9.94 -5.84 -10.09
C ARG A 159 11.26 -5.20 -9.68
N LYS A 160 11.23 -4.01 -9.06
CA LYS A 160 12.46 -3.36 -8.59
C LYS A 160 13.07 -4.22 -7.47
N GLY A 161 14.30 -4.70 -7.69
CA GLY A 161 14.99 -5.68 -6.84
C GLY A 161 15.45 -6.95 -7.58
N GLU A 162 14.95 -7.21 -8.79
CA GLU A 162 15.38 -8.33 -9.66
C GLU A 162 16.27 -7.84 -10.82
N PHE A 163 17.12 -6.84 -10.57
CA PHE A 163 18.20 -6.48 -11.51
C PHE A 163 19.45 -7.27 -11.11
N ILE A 164 19.81 -8.27 -11.92
CA ILE A 164 21.17 -8.79 -12.06
C ILE A 164 21.65 -8.35 -13.44
#